data_AF-A5DGY1-F1
#
_entry.id   AF-A5DGY1-F1
#
_cell.length_a   1.000
_cell.length_b   1.000
_cell.length_c   1.000
_cell.angle_alpha   90.00
_cell.angle_beta   90.00
_cell.angle_gamma   90.00
#
_symmetry.space_group_name_H-M   'P 1'
#
loop_
_entity.id
_entity.type
_entity.pdbx_description
1 polymer ?
#
loop_
_entity_poly.entity_id
_entity_poly.type
_entity_poly.pdbx_seq_one_letter_code
_entity_poly.pdbx_strand_id
1 'polypeptide(L)'
;MSITRSLSKPAIRDLLNKPSWSITSLLHNPAGIETPKIDEAVVKKMLRISGLQSTISKEETTKIKKALETQMVFINHLYEDDNVANNNSTNNDHFRLLPGDHRQQEPLNLQQIEESISSLKPSAEKGEIGNFTIGKLRNSPFFVVKARQ
;
A
#
# COMPACT_ATOMS: atom_id res chain seq x y z
N MET A 1 28.49 17.89 12.71
CA MET A 1 29.27 16.72 12.25
C MET A 1 29.02 15.57 13.21
N SER A 2 28.23 14.57 12.83
CA SER A 2 28.04 13.38 13.67
C SER A 2 29.31 12.54 13.59
N ILE A 3 30.14 12.61 14.64
CA ILE A 3 31.34 11.78 14.76
C ILE A 3 30.86 10.35 15.00
N THR A 4 30.80 9.54 13.95
CA THR A 4 30.65 8.09 14.08
C THR A 4 31.90 7.55 14.76
N ARG A 5 31.83 7.38 16.08
CA ARG A 5 32.93 6.84 16.90
C ARG A 5 33.30 5.45 16.36
N SER A 6 34.53 5.27 15.86
CA SER A 6 34.96 3.96 15.39
C SER A 6 35.06 3.00 16.58
N LEU A 7 34.16 2.03 16.66
CA LEU A 7 34.15 1.03 17.72
C LEU A 7 35.26 0.00 17.48
N SER A 8 36.02 -0.32 18.54
CA SER A 8 37.00 -1.40 18.51
C SER A 8 36.30 -2.77 18.44
N LYS A 9 36.95 -3.79 17.85
CA LYS A 9 36.40 -5.17 17.76
C LYS A 9 35.81 -5.71 19.08
N PRO A 10 36.44 -5.54 20.27
CA PRO A 10 35.82 -5.96 21.53
C PRO A 10 34.58 -5.15 21.88
N ALA A 11 34.58 -3.84 21.67
CA ALA A 11 33.42 -2.98 21.95
C ALA A 11 32.19 -3.33 21.08
N ILE A 12 32.41 -3.82 19.85
CA ILE A 12 31.33 -4.35 18.99
C ILE A 12 30.73 -5.62 19.60
N ARG A 13 31.56 -6.55 20.08
CA ARG A 13 31.06 -7.78 20.72
C ARG A 13 30.27 -7.47 21.99
N ASP A 14 30.76 -6.55 22.82
CA ASP A 14 30.04 -6.13 24.01
C ASP A 14 28.70 -5.49 23.67
N LEU A 15 28.63 -4.69 22.60
CA LEU A 15 27.38 -4.09 22.13
C LEU A 15 26.38 -5.15 21.63
N LEU A 16 26.83 -6.13 20.85
CA LEU A 16 25.98 -7.21 20.33
C LEU A 16 25.53 -8.18 21.43
N ASN A 17 26.30 -8.34 22.50
CA ASN A 17 25.96 -9.17 23.65
C ASN A 17 25.05 -8.46 24.67
N LYS A 18 24.77 -7.17 24.49
CA LYS A 18 23.78 -6.50 25.34
C LYS A 18 22.42 -7.16 25.11
N PRO A 19 21.68 -7.51 26.18
CA PRO A 19 20.34 -8.04 26.03
C PRO A 19 19.44 -6.94 25.45
N SER A 20 19.18 -7.03 24.16
CA SER A 20 18.19 -6.22 23.45
C SER A 20 17.11 -7.14 22.90
N TRP A 21 15.92 -6.57 22.70
CA TRP A 21 14.82 -7.32 22.12
C TRP A 21 15.17 -7.66 20.67
N SER A 22 14.95 -8.91 20.27
CA SER A 22 15.03 -9.26 18.86
C SER A 22 13.78 -8.75 18.14
N ILE A 23 13.93 -8.25 16.91
CA ILE A 23 12.77 -7.85 16.09
C ILE A 23 11.83 -9.05 15.92
N THR A 24 12.38 -10.26 15.77
CA THR A 24 11.62 -11.50 15.72
C THR A 24 10.78 -11.74 16.97
N SER A 25 11.27 -11.43 18.18
CA SER A 25 10.48 -11.57 19.41
C SER A 25 9.37 -10.52 19.52
N LEU A 26 9.57 -9.35 18.92
CA LEU A 26 8.55 -8.29 18.89
C LEU A 26 7.41 -8.61 17.91
N LEU A 27 7.70 -9.37 16.84
CA LEU A 27 6.76 -9.74 15.79
C LEU A 27 5.98 -11.04 16.06
N HIS A 28 6.28 -11.77 17.14
CA HIS A 28 5.50 -12.95 17.49
C HIS A 28 4.15 -12.52 18.04
N ASN A 29 3.08 -12.99 17.38
CA ASN A 29 1.68 -12.72 17.72
C ASN A 29 1.50 -12.78 19.25
N PRO A 30 1.34 -11.65 19.96
CA PRO A 30 1.13 -11.66 21.38
C PRO A 30 -0.13 -12.48 21.62
N ALA A 31 -0.03 -13.43 22.53
CA ALA A 31 -1.12 -14.34 22.88
C ALA A 31 -2.34 -13.49 23.29
N GLY A 32 -3.26 -13.22 22.34
CA GLY A 32 -4.35 -12.27 22.55
C GLY A 32 -4.90 -11.61 21.28
N ILE A 33 -4.11 -11.46 20.21
CA ILE A 33 -4.65 -10.88 18.96
C ILE A 33 -5.43 -11.97 18.23
N GLU A 34 -6.75 -11.84 18.24
CA GLU A 34 -7.63 -12.69 17.45
C GLU A 34 -7.21 -12.58 15.97
N THR A 35 -6.78 -13.70 15.40
CA THR A 35 -6.48 -13.77 13.97
C THR A 35 -7.74 -13.38 13.19
N PRO A 36 -7.70 -12.33 12.35
CA PRO A 36 -8.88 -11.86 11.64
C PRO A 36 -9.37 -12.98 10.72
N LYS A 37 -10.57 -13.50 10.97
CA LYS A 37 -11.14 -14.58 10.14
C LYS A 37 -11.60 -13.99 8.82
N ILE A 38 -10.94 -14.40 7.73
CA ILE A 38 -11.31 -13.95 6.38
C ILE A 38 -12.28 -14.94 5.75
N ASP A 39 -13.45 -14.45 5.31
CA ASP A 39 -14.45 -15.28 4.65
C ASP A 39 -14.08 -15.60 3.19
N GLU A 40 -14.53 -16.76 2.71
CA GLU A 40 -14.29 -17.17 1.31
C GLU A 40 -14.89 -16.17 0.30
N ALA A 41 -16.03 -15.56 0.66
CA ALA A 41 -16.66 -14.51 -0.12
C ALA A 41 -15.77 -13.26 -0.28
N VAL A 42 -14.97 -12.93 0.75
CA VAL A 42 -14.04 -11.81 0.72
C VAL A 42 -12.88 -12.10 -0.24
N VAL A 43 -12.35 -13.33 -0.22
CA VAL A 43 -11.30 -13.74 -1.15
C VAL A 43 -11.77 -13.63 -2.60
N LYS A 44 -12.98 -14.15 -2.91
CA LYS A 44 -13.57 -14.02 -4.25
C LYS A 44 -13.79 -12.57 -4.66
N LYS A 45 -14.23 -11.72 -3.73
CA LYS A 45 -14.40 -10.28 -3.96
C LYS A 45 -13.06 -9.60 -4.26
N MET A 46 -12.01 -9.91 -3.49
CA MET A 46 -10.66 -9.38 -3.72
C MET A 46 -10.13 -9.77 -5.09
N LEU A 47 -10.21 -11.06 -5.45
CA LEU A 47 -9.77 -11.53 -6.76
C LEU A 47 -10.46 -10.79 -7.90
N ARG A 48 -11.78 -10.57 -7.78
CA ARG A 48 -12.55 -9.80 -8.77
C ARG A 48 -12.07 -8.35 -8.89
N ILE A 49 -11.82 -7.68 -7.78
CA ILE A 49 -11.37 -6.27 -7.76
C ILE A 49 -9.95 -6.14 -8.31
N SER A 50 -9.08 -7.11 -8.02
CA SER A 50 -7.71 -7.17 -8.56
C SER A 50 -7.65 -7.54 -10.05
N GLY A 51 -8.78 -7.78 -10.70
CA GLY A 51 -8.82 -8.21 -12.10
C GLY A 51 -8.36 -9.66 -12.32
N LEU A 52 -8.26 -10.45 -11.25
CA LEU A 52 -7.86 -11.85 -11.29
C LEU A 52 -9.07 -12.77 -11.52
N GLN A 53 -8.81 -14.01 -11.94
CA GLN A 53 -9.85 -15.02 -12.12
C GLN A 53 -10.47 -15.39 -10.76
N SER A 54 -11.80 -15.44 -10.71
CA SER A 54 -12.54 -15.73 -9.47
C SER A 54 -12.80 -17.23 -9.27
N THR A 55 -12.65 -18.03 -10.33
CA THR A 55 -12.79 -19.49 -10.33
C THR A 55 -11.45 -20.14 -9.99
N ILE A 56 -11.11 -20.13 -8.70
CA ILE A 56 -9.93 -20.81 -8.17
C ILE A 56 -10.32 -22.08 -7.42
N SER A 57 -9.38 -23.01 -7.28
CA SER A 57 -9.60 -24.25 -6.53
C SER A 57 -9.84 -23.94 -5.04
N LYS A 58 -10.49 -24.89 -4.33
CA LYS A 58 -10.68 -24.76 -2.87
C LYS A 58 -9.33 -24.70 -2.14
N GLU A 59 -8.34 -25.49 -2.58
CA GLU A 59 -7.00 -25.46 -2.00
C GLU A 59 -6.33 -24.09 -2.15
N GLU A 60 -6.37 -23.49 -3.34
CA GLU A 60 -5.82 -22.15 -3.55
C GLU A 60 -6.53 -21.10 -2.70
N THR A 61 -7.85 -21.22 -2.58
CA THR A 61 -8.62 -20.31 -1.73
C THR A 61 -8.16 -20.39 -0.28
N THR A 62 -7.89 -21.58 0.25
CA THR A 62 -7.37 -21.73 1.62
C THR A 62 -5.95 -21.19 1.78
N LYS A 63 -5.08 -21.33 0.76
CA LYS A 63 -3.72 -20.76 0.78
C LYS A 63 -3.78 -19.24 0.78
N ILE A 64 -4.60 -18.65 -0.08
CA ILE A 64 -4.80 -17.19 -0.15
C ILE A 64 -5.36 -16.68 1.17
N LYS A 65 -6.38 -17.35 1.72
CA LYS A 65 -6.95 -17.01 3.02
C LYS A 65 -5.88 -16.97 4.11
N LYS A 66 -5.10 -18.05 4.26
CA LYS A 66 -4.04 -18.12 5.28
C LYS A 66 -2.96 -17.04 5.08
N ALA A 67 -2.59 -16.76 3.82
CA ALA A 67 -1.63 -15.71 3.51
C ALA A 67 -2.19 -14.33 3.89
N LEU A 68 -3.45 -14.05 3.56
CA LEU A 68 -4.11 -12.79 3.86
C LEU A 68 -4.31 -12.59 5.37
N GLU A 69 -4.65 -13.65 6.10
CA GLU A 69 -4.71 -13.66 7.57
C GLU A 69 -3.36 -13.31 8.19
N THR A 70 -2.27 -13.92 7.70
CA THR A 70 -0.92 -13.64 8.18
C THR A 70 -0.50 -12.19 7.90
N GLN A 71 -0.81 -11.69 6.70
CA GLN A 71 -0.54 -10.32 6.31
C GLN A 71 -1.33 -9.33 7.18
N MET A 72 -2.61 -9.60 7.44
CA MET A 72 -3.44 -8.75 8.30
C MET A 72 -2.96 -8.73 9.74
N VAL A 73 -2.56 -9.87 10.32
CA VAL A 73 -1.99 -9.89 11.67
C VAL A 73 -0.76 -9.00 11.74
N PHE A 74 0.16 -9.13 10.78
CA PHE A 74 1.36 -8.30 10.72
C PHE A 74 1.04 -6.81 10.58
N ILE A 75 0.09 -6.47 9.71
CA ILE A 75 -0.34 -5.09 9.50
C ILE A 75 -1.03 -4.52 10.75
N ASN A 76 -1.87 -5.30 11.43
CA ASN A 76 -2.56 -4.88 12.65
C ASN A 76 -1.59 -4.50 13.78
N HIS A 77 -0.44 -5.17 13.89
CA HIS A 77 0.62 -4.78 14.84
C HIS A 77 1.15 -3.36 14.62
N LEU A 78 1.00 -2.79 13.41
CA LEU A 78 1.41 -1.40 13.13
C LEU A 78 0.44 -0.36 13.70
N TYR A 79 -0.75 -0.79 14.14
CA TYR A 79 -1.82 0.10 14.63
C TYR A 79 -2.03 -0.01 16.15
N GLU A 80 -1.36 -0.94 16.85
CA GLU A 80 -1.54 -1.10 18.30
C GLU A 80 -0.80 -0.06 19.14
N ASP A 81 0.31 0.51 18.64
CA ASP A 81 1.17 1.35 19.49
C ASP A 81 0.74 2.82 19.61
N ASP A 82 -0.16 3.34 18.76
CA ASP A 82 -0.51 4.76 18.79
C ASP A 82 -1.94 5.01 18.24
N ASN A 83 -2.93 5.18 19.14
CA ASN A 83 -4.25 5.81 18.89
C ASN A 83 -5.36 4.98 18.20
N VAL A 84 -6.14 4.17 18.92
CA VAL A 84 -7.62 4.13 18.72
C VAL A 84 -8.36 3.75 20.01
N ALA A 85 -8.48 4.71 20.92
CA ALA A 85 -9.56 4.69 21.90
C ALA A 85 -10.88 5.09 21.22
N ASN A 86 -11.50 4.21 20.41
CA ASN A 86 -12.96 4.07 20.40
C ASN A 86 -13.47 2.95 19.50
N ASN A 87 -14.33 2.15 20.09
CA ASN A 87 -15.24 1.22 19.45
C ASN A 87 -16.19 1.99 18.52
N ASN A 88 -16.03 1.87 17.21
CA ASN A 88 -17.15 1.89 16.24
C ASN A 88 -16.62 1.52 14.85
N SER A 89 -16.70 0.23 14.53
CA SER A 89 -16.41 -0.34 13.22
C SER A 89 -17.34 0.28 12.17
N THR A 90 -16.86 1.32 11.47
CA THR A 90 -17.33 1.66 10.13
C THR A 90 -16.16 1.41 9.17
N ASN A 91 -16.42 0.71 8.08
CA ASN A 91 -15.43 0.19 7.14
C ASN A 91 -14.61 1.27 6.38
N ASN A 92 -14.67 2.53 6.80
CA ASN A 92 -13.99 3.67 6.20
C ASN A 92 -12.70 4.11 6.92
N ASP A 93 -12.45 3.67 8.16
CA ASP A 93 -11.24 4.07 8.91
C ASP A 93 -9.99 3.24 8.59
N HIS A 94 -10.08 2.31 7.63
CA HIS A 94 -8.95 1.45 7.24
C HIS A 94 -8.03 2.06 6.17
N PHE A 95 -8.08 3.38 5.96
CA PHE A 95 -7.03 4.09 5.26
C PHE A 95 -6.01 4.55 6.28
N ARG A 96 -4.75 4.21 6.05
CA ARG A 96 -3.60 4.57 6.88
C ARG A 96 -3.54 6.10 6.98
N LEU A 97 -4.13 6.68 8.03
CA LEU A 97 -3.99 8.09 8.38
C LEU A 97 -2.59 8.32 8.94
N LEU A 98 -1.55 8.12 8.11
CA LEU A 98 -0.25 8.65 8.45
C LEU A 98 -0.42 10.18 8.52
N PRO A 99 -0.04 10.84 9.62
CA PRO A 99 -0.07 12.31 9.70
C PRO A 99 0.71 13.00 8.56
N GLY A 100 1.56 12.26 7.84
CA GLY A 100 2.29 12.72 6.66
C GLY A 100 1.59 12.52 5.30
N ASP A 101 0.54 11.69 5.20
CA ASP A 101 -0.17 11.46 3.93
C ASP A 101 -1.15 12.60 3.62
N HIS A 102 -1.60 13.32 4.64
CA HIS A 102 -2.32 14.59 4.52
C HIS A 102 -1.37 15.78 4.70
N ARG A 103 -0.38 15.93 3.83
CA ARG A 103 0.16 17.28 3.63
C ARG A 103 -0.95 18.09 2.99
N GLN A 104 -1.63 18.91 3.80
CA GLN A 104 -2.53 19.93 3.27
C GLN A 104 -1.71 20.75 2.27
N GLN A 105 -1.95 20.52 0.99
CA GLN A 105 -1.36 21.34 -0.05
C GLN A 105 -1.86 22.76 0.19
N GLU A 106 -0.95 23.73 0.11
CA GLU A 106 -1.32 25.15 0.20
C GLU A 106 -2.48 25.42 -0.78
N PRO A 107 -3.60 26.00 -0.31
CA PRO A 107 -4.76 26.21 -1.15
C PRO A 107 -4.40 27.13 -2.31
N LEU A 108 -4.67 26.69 -3.54
CA LEU A 108 -4.46 27.54 -4.72
C LEU A 108 -5.39 28.76 -4.65
N ASN A 109 -4.82 29.96 -4.74
CA ASN A 109 -5.58 31.19 -4.86
C ASN A 109 -6.00 31.45 -6.32
N LEU A 110 -6.96 32.35 -6.54
CA LEU A 110 -7.49 32.66 -7.87
C LEU A 110 -6.40 33.07 -8.86
N GLN A 111 -5.45 33.91 -8.41
CA GLN A 111 -4.35 34.38 -9.25
C GLN A 111 -3.46 33.22 -9.71
N GLN A 112 -3.14 32.27 -8.83
CA GLN A 112 -2.36 31.07 -9.18
C GLN A 112 -3.11 30.18 -10.19
N ILE A 113 -4.43 30.12 -10.10
CA ILE A 113 -5.26 29.37 -11.06
C ILE A 113 -5.21 30.07 -12.44
N GLU A 114 -5.37 31.39 -12.48
CA GLU A 114 -5.30 32.18 -13.72
C GLU A 114 -3.92 32.11 -14.37
N GLU A 115 -2.84 32.18 -13.58
CA GLU A 115 -1.46 31.98 -14.03
C GLU A 115 -1.23 30.55 -14.55
N SER A 116 -1.79 29.54 -13.88
CA SER A 116 -1.69 28.14 -14.31
C SER A 116 -2.38 27.93 -15.65
N ILE A 117 -3.60 28.46 -15.82
CA ILE A 117 -4.37 28.33 -17.06
C ILE A 117 -3.67 29.06 -18.21
N SER A 118 -3.21 30.30 -17.99
CA SER A 118 -2.52 31.08 -19.02
C SER A 118 -1.18 30.50 -19.43
N SER A 119 -0.54 29.72 -18.55
CA SER A 119 0.73 29.03 -18.83
C SER A 119 0.58 27.61 -19.41
N LEU A 120 -0.65 27.07 -19.53
CA LEU A 120 -0.89 25.76 -20.14
C LEU A 120 -0.41 25.76 -21.60
N LYS A 121 0.61 24.95 -21.87
CA LYS A 121 1.08 24.65 -23.22
C LYS A 121 1.15 23.14 -23.38
N PRO A 122 0.67 22.57 -24.49
CA PRO A 122 0.77 21.14 -24.71
C PRO A 122 2.26 20.74 -24.70
N SER A 123 2.57 19.64 -24.03
CA SER A 123 3.93 19.12 -23.89
C SER A 123 4.18 17.95 -24.85
N ALA A 124 5.20 18.08 -25.70
CA ALA A 124 5.63 17.01 -26.60
C ALA A 124 6.15 15.78 -25.81
N GLU A 125 6.82 15.99 -24.68
CA GLU A 125 7.35 14.92 -23.83
C GLU A 125 6.24 14.06 -23.21
N LYS A 126 5.08 14.67 -22.94
CA LYS A 126 3.87 13.96 -22.46
C LYS A 126 3.05 13.33 -23.58
N GLY A 127 3.47 13.49 -24.84
CA GLY A 127 2.70 13.04 -26.01
C GLY A 127 1.43 13.86 -26.27
N GLU A 128 1.32 15.08 -25.72
CA GLU A 128 0.17 15.98 -25.93
C GLU A 128 0.28 16.73 -27.27
N ILE A 129 1.47 16.80 -27.86
CA ILE A 129 1.71 17.36 -29.20
C ILE A 129 1.92 16.22 -30.19
N GLY A 130 1.08 16.17 -31.23
CA GLY A 130 1.14 15.21 -32.33
C GLY A 130 0.06 14.14 -32.24
N ASN A 131 -0.26 13.51 -33.37
CA ASN A 131 -1.20 12.37 -33.42
C ASN A 131 -0.55 11.17 -32.73
N PHE A 132 -0.66 11.07 -31.40
CA PHE A 132 -0.46 9.79 -30.71
C PHE A 132 -1.49 8.81 -31.26
N THR A 133 -1.07 8.06 -32.27
CA THR A 133 -1.91 7.09 -32.94
C THR A 133 -1.57 5.73 -32.39
N ILE A 134 -2.46 5.20 -31.55
CA ILE A 134 -2.56 3.77 -31.20
C ILE A 134 -2.60 2.87 -32.45
N GLY A 135 -2.72 3.42 -33.66
CA GLY A 135 -2.40 2.73 -34.92
C GLY A 135 -1.00 2.09 -34.99
N LYS A 136 -0.02 2.49 -34.15
CA LYS A 136 1.22 1.71 -33.94
C LYS A 136 1.08 0.50 -33.00
N LEU A 137 -0.02 0.43 -32.24
CA LEU A 137 -0.36 -0.64 -31.29
C LEU A 137 -1.35 -1.67 -31.86
N ARG A 138 -2.20 -1.33 -32.85
CA ARG A 138 -2.95 -2.25 -33.75
C ARG A 138 -3.83 -1.44 -34.73
N ASN A 139 -4.22 -2.05 -35.85
CA ASN A 139 -4.91 -1.51 -37.04
C ASN A 139 -6.29 -0.81 -36.84
N SER A 140 -6.58 -0.21 -35.68
CA SER A 140 -7.86 0.47 -35.41
C SER A 140 -7.64 1.68 -34.49
N PRO A 141 -8.35 2.81 -34.73
CA PRO A 141 -8.33 3.97 -33.83
C PRO A 141 -9.09 3.71 -32.52
N PHE A 142 -9.80 2.58 -32.39
CA PHE A 142 -10.59 2.24 -31.22
C PHE A 142 -9.96 1.11 -30.40
N PHE A 143 -10.06 1.22 -29.07
CA PHE A 143 -9.80 0.10 -28.17
C PHE A 143 -10.90 -0.95 -28.29
N VAL A 144 -10.51 -2.22 -28.49
CA VAL A 144 -11.45 -3.34 -28.55
C VAL A 144 -11.23 -4.22 -27.33
N VAL A 145 -12.26 -4.31 -26.49
CA VAL A 145 -12.30 -5.24 -25.35
C VAL A 145 -13.14 -6.43 -25.77
N LYS A 146 -12.57 -7.64 -25.73
CA LYS A 146 -13.34 -8.86 -25.97
C LYS A 146 -14.28 -9.08 -24.79
N ALA A 147 -15.56 -9.33 -25.07
CA ALA A 147 -16.49 -9.78 -24.04
C ALA A 147 -15.98 -11.08 -23.41
N ARG A 148 -16.07 -11.20 -22.08
CA ARG A 148 -15.78 -12.46 -21.36
C ARG A 148 -16.75 -13.52 -21.90
N GLN A 149 -16.20 -14.55 -22.55
CA GLN A 149 -16.91 -15.80 -22.83
C GLN A 149 -17.09 -16.59 -21.53
#